data_AF-A0A0Q6S7Z8-F1
#
_entry.id   AF-A0A0Q6S7Z8-F1
#
_cell.length_a   1.000
_cell.length_b   1.000
_cell.length_c   1.000
_cell.angle_alpha   90.00
_cell.angle_beta   90.00
_cell.angle_gamma   90.00
#
_symmetry.space_group_name_H-M   'P 1'
#
loop_
_entity.id
_entity.type
_entity.pdbx_description
1 polymer ?
#
loop_
_entity_poly.entity_id
_entity_poly.type
_entity_poly.pdbx_seq_one_letter_code
_entity_poly.pdbx_strand_id
1 'polypeptide(L)'
;MHRLDRAIEIAMEAHAGQSDKTGEPYYLHCNRVAAAVPNIDEKIVAYLDDVVEKGGWSLERVANPGKTFRTTTHPGRDGAFTTRSHRR
;
A
#
# COMPACT_ATOMS: atom_id res chain seq x y z
N MET A 1 -10.66 -4.68 -16.25
CA MET A 1 -10.41 -4.92 -14.81
C MET A 1 -11.27 -3.99 -13.99
N HIS A 2 -12.00 -4.51 -13.02
CA HIS A 2 -12.87 -3.73 -12.14
C HIS A 2 -12.00 -3.00 -11.10
N ARG A 3 -12.28 -1.73 -10.80
CA ARG A 3 -11.48 -0.93 -9.86
C ARG A 3 -11.43 -1.55 -8.45
N LEU A 4 -12.50 -2.25 -8.07
CA LEU A 4 -12.62 -2.96 -6.81
C LEU A 4 -11.64 -4.14 -6.71
N ASP A 5 -11.57 -4.98 -7.74
CA ASP A 5 -10.65 -6.14 -7.75
C ASP A 5 -9.20 -5.68 -7.57
N ARG A 6 -8.84 -4.57 -8.21
CA ARG A 6 -7.49 -4.01 -8.07
C ARG A 6 -7.22 -3.47 -6.67
N ALA A 7 -8.20 -2.86 -6.02
CA ALA A 7 -8.06 -2.40 -4.64
C ALA A 7 -7.86 -3.58 -3.67
N ILE A 8 -8.59 -4.69 -3.90
CA ILE A 8 -8.45 -5.93 -3.13
C ILE A 8 -7.03 -6.50 -3.28
N GLU A 9 -6.52 -6.60 -4.51
CA GLU A 9 -5.16 -7.06 -4.78
C GLU A 9 -4.10 -6.22 -4.06
N ILE A 10 -4.23 -4.88 -4.11
CA ILE A 10 -3.32 -3.96 -3.42
C ILE A 10 -3.38 -4.17 -1.91
N ALA A 11 -4.57 -4.30 -1.33
CA ALA A 11 -4.74 -4.54 0.10
C ALA A 11 -4.11 -5.87 0.53
N MET A 12 -4.31 -6.92 -0.26
CA MET A 12 -3.69 -8.23 -0.01
C MET A 12 -2.16 -8.16 -0.10
N GLU A 13 -1.60 -7.45 -1.08
CA GLU A 13 -0.15 -7.31 -1.25
C GLU A 13 0.46 -6.46 -0.13
N ALA A 14 -0.16 -5.34 0.22
CA ALA A 14 0.33 -4.44 1.25
C ALA A 14 0.32 -5.07 2.64
N HIS A 15 -0.67 -5.91 2.93
CA HIS A 15 -0.81 -6.63 4.19
C HIS A 15 -0.31 -8.08 4.11
N ALA A 16 0.41 -8.45 3.05
CA ALA A 16 0.96 -9.80 2.89
C ALA A 16 1.94 -10.09 4.03
N GLY A 17 1.66 -11.13 4.81
CA GLY A 17 2.46 -11.49 5.99
C GLY A 17 2.20 -10.63 7.22
N GLN A 18 1.27 -9.69 7.17
CA GLN A 18 0.80 -8.95 8.33
C GLN A 18 -0.34 -9.71 9.01
N SER A 19 -0.21 -9.90 10.32
CA SER A 19 -1.26 -10.43 11.18
C SER A 19 -1.85 -9.31 12.04
N ASP A 20 -3.14 -9.43 12.35
CA ASP A 20 -3.80 -8.59 13.33
C ASP A 20 -3.44 -9.02 14.77
N LYS A 21 -4.02 -8.33 15.76
CA LYS A 21 -3.76 -8.57 17.19
C LYS A 21 -4.22 -9.95 17.66
N THR A 22 -5.03 -10.65 16.88
CA THR A 22 -5.54 -12.00 17.18
C THR A 22 -4.74 -13.08 16.46
N GLY A 23 -3.77 -12.70 15.62
CA GLY A 23 -2.97 -13.61 14.81
C GLY A 23 -3.60 -13.93 13.44
N GLU A 24 -4.77 -13.37 13.13
CA GLU A 24 -5.43 -13.56 11.84
C GLU A 24 -4.76 -12.70 10.76
N PRO A 25 -4.83 -13.10 9.47
CA PRO A 25 -4.35 -12.25 8.38
C PRO A 25 -5.04 -10.88 8.40
N TYR A 26 -4.26 -9.80 8.37
CA TYR A 26 -4.78 -8.43 8.48
C TYR A 26 -5.79 -8.09 7.38
N TYR A 27 -5.69 -8.73 6.20
CA TYR A 27 -6.67 -8.64 5.12
C TYR A 27 -8.13 -8.91 5.57
N LEU A 28 -8.34 -9.78 6.56
CA LEU A 28 -9.69 -10.03 7.10
C LEU A 28 -10.29 -8.79 7.77
N HIS A 29 -9.45 -7.95 8.38
CA HIS A 29 -9.89 -6.65 8.90
C HIS A 29 -10.40 -5.76 7.77
N CYS A 30 -9.60 -5.58 6.71
CA CYS A 30 -10.00 -4.76 5.55
C CYS A 30 -11.29 -5.28 4.91
N ASN A 31 -11.46 -6.61 4.82
CA ASN A 31 -12.68 -7.23 4.30
C ASN A 31 -13.91 -6.91 5.18
N ARG A 32 -13.77 -6.94 6.52
CA ARG A 32 -14.85 -6.55 7.44
C ARG A 32 -15.25 -5.07 7.27
N VAL A 33 -14.27 -4.18 7.11
CA VAL A 33 -14.51 -2.75 6.89
C VAL A 33 -15.21 -2.52 5.55
N ALA A 34 -14.74 -3.15 4.46
CA ALA A 34 -15.38 -3.06 3.15
C ALA A 34 -16.78 -3.70 3.12
N ALA A 35 -17.04 -4.74 3.90
CA ALA A 35 -18.38 -5.34 4.02
C ALA A 35 -19.38 -4.44 4.75
N ALA A 36 -18.91 -3.50 5.58
CA ALA A 36 -19.75 -2.57 6.33
C ALA A 36 -20.27 -1.39 5.48
N VAL A 37 -19.75 -1.19 4.26
CA VAL A 37 -20.15 -0.11 3.37
C VAL A 37 -20.92 -0.63 2.14
N PRO A 38 -22.03 0.00 1.75
CA PRO A 38 -22.89 -0.49 0.66
C PRO A 38 -22.31 -0.20 -0.73
N ASN A 39 -21.62 0.92 -0.92
CA ASN A 39 -21.25 1.41 -2.25
C ASN A 39 -19.90 0.85 -2.72
N ILE A 40 -19.76 0.58 -4.02
CA ILE A 40 -18.51 0.05 -4.59
C ILE A 40 -17.35 1.03 -4.39
N ASP A 41 -17.58 2.33 -4.58
CA ASP A 41 -16.53 3.34 -4.39
C ASP A 41 -16.10 3.44 -2.92
N GLU A 42 -17.04 3.31 -1.97
CA GLU A 42 -16.71 3.23 -0.54
C GLU A 42 -15.93 1.96 -0.21
N LYS A 43 -16.26 0.82 -0.83
CA LYS A 43 -15.49 -0.43 -0.68
C LYS A 43 -14.06 -0.27 -1.17
N ILE A 44 -13.85 0.41 -2.30
CA ILE A 44 -12.51 0.70 -2.81
C ILE A 44 -11.72 1.52 -1.79
N VAL A 45 -12.31 2.59 -1.25
CA VAL A 45 -11.66 3.41 -0.23
C VAL A 45 -11.36 2.59 1.02
N ALA A 46 -12.32 1.79 1.50
CA ALA A 46 -12.16 0.93 2.68
C ALA A 46 -10.99 -0.06 2.54
N TYR A 47 -10.77 -0.65 1.36
CA TYR A 47 -9.61 -1.52 1.14
C TYR A 47 -8.27 -0.76 1.10
N LEU A 48 -8.25 0.49 0.66
CA LEU A 48 -7.02 1.28 0.49
C LEU A 48 -6.65 2.12 1.71
N ASP A 49 -7.59 2.40 2.60
CA ASP A 49 -7.39 3.22 3.81
C ASP A 49 -6.29 2.63 4.71
N ASP A 50 -6.44 1.34 5.05
CA ASP A 50 -5.46 0.59 5.84
C ASP A 50 -4.11 0.39 5.13
N VAL A 51 -4.08 0.40 3.80
CA VAL A 51 -2.84 0.22 3.03
C VAL A 51 -1.88 1.39 3.26
N VAL A 52 -2.41 2.60 3.30
CA VAL A 52 -1.64 3.82 3.54
C VAL A 52 -1.29 3.95 5.02
N GLU A 53 -2.23 3.64 5.92
CA GLU A 53 -2.02 3.83 7.36
C GLU A 53 -1.19 2.72 8.02
N LYS A 54 -1.31 1.46 7.56
CA LYS A 54 -0.77 0.27 8.22
C LYS A 54 0.06 -0.62 7.32
N GLY A 55 -0.19 -0.60 6.01
CA GLY A 55 0.55 -1.38 5.02
C GLY A 55 1.96 -0.83 4.71
N GLY A 56 2.29 0.36 5.19
CA GLY A 56 3.61 0.99 4.95
C GLY A 56 3.80 1.46 3.50
N TRP A 57 2.72 1.60 2.74
CA TRP A 57 2.74 2.11 1.38
C TRP A 57 2.52 3.62 1.38
N SER A 58 3.29 4.36 0.59
CA SER A 58 3.02 5.77 0.34
C SER A 58 1.83 5.93 -0.60
N LEU A 59 1.11 7.06 -0.51
CA LEU A 59 0.01 7.40 -1.45
C LEU A 59 0.45 7.30 -2.92
N GLU A 60 1.69 7.67 -3.22
CA GLU A 60 2.27 7.56 -4.55
C GLU A 60 2.45 6.10 -5.00
N ARG A 61 2.80 5.20 -4.08
CA ARG A 61 2.90 3.76 -4.36
C ARG A 61 1.52 3.13 -4.56
N VAL A 62 0.50 3.55 -3.81
CA VAL A 62 -0.89 3.11 -4.01
C VAL A 62 -1.43 3.56 -5.37
N ALA A 63 -1.07 4.76 -5.83
CA ALA A 63 -1.43 5.24 -7.17
C ALA A 63 -0.68 4.51 -8.30
N ASN A 64 0.47 3.89 -8.00
CA ASN A 64 1.31 3.20 -8.98
C ASN A 64 1.83 1.85 -8.44
N PRO A 65 0.92 0.89 -8.18
CA PRO A 65 1.29 -0.41 -7.63
C PRO A 65 2.23 -1.13 -8.61
N GLY A 66 3.42 -1.51 -8.12
CA GLY A 66 4.49 -2.12 -8.92
C GLY A 66 5.75 -1.26 -9.09
N LYS A 67 5.71 0.04 -8.79
CA LYS A 67 6.93 0.85 -8.68
C LYS A 67 7.55 0.69 -7.29
N THR A 68 8.40 -0.32 -7.13
CA THR A 68 9.28 -0.40 -5.96
C THR A 68 10.32 0.71 -6.09
N PHE A 69 10.20 1.77 -5.30
CA PHE A 69 11.28 2.76 -5.19
C PHE A 69 12.45 2.09 -4.47
N ARG A 70 13.39 1.52 -5.23
CA ARG A 70 14.71 1.22 -4.70
C ARG A 70 15.35 2.56 -4.41
N THR A 71 15.36 2.99 -3.15
CA THR A 71 16.40 3.90 -2.66
C THR A 71 17.72 3.14 -2.82
N THR A 72 18.33 3.23 -4.01
CA THR A 72 19.74 2.89 -4.16
C THR A 72 20.50 3.97 -3.41
N THR A 73 20.67 3.76 -2.12
CA THR A 73 21.65 4.49 -1.33
C THR A 73 23.01 4.04 -1.84
N HIS A 74 23.54 4.71 -2.86
CA HIS A 74 24.95 4.58 -3.19
C HIS A 74 25.72 5.32 -2.10
N PRO A 75 26.69 4.67 -1.43
CA PRO A 75 27.61 5.42 -0.58
C PRO A 75 28.34 6.42 -1.47
N GLY A 76 28.04 7.70 -1.29
CA GLY A 76 28.87 8.77 -1.84
C GLY A 76 30.28 8.60 -1.29
N ARG A 77 31.29 8.78 -2.14
CA ARG A 77 32.71 8.61 -1.78
C ARG A 77 33.14 9.49 -0.58
N ASP A 78 32.33 10.49 -0.25
CA ASP A 78 32.63 11.54 0.74
C ASP A 78 31.57 11.65 1.87
N GLY A 79 30.68 10.65 2.03
CA GLY A 79 29.77 10.57 3.19
C GLY A 79 28.60 11.56 3.25
N ALA A 80 28.35 12.36 2.20
CA ALA A 80 27.21 13.27 2.12
C ALA A 80 26.07 12.69 1.25
N PHE A 81 24.88 12.56 1.83
CA PHE A 81 23.65 12.20 1.11
C PHE A 81 23.21 13.37 0.23
N THR A 82 23.20 13.21 -1.10
CA THR A 82 22.62 14.22 -2.00
C THR A 82 21.44 13.62 -2.76
N THR A 83 20.25 14.19 -2.56
CA THR A 83 19.03 13.81 -3.28
C THR A 83 19.00 14.58 -4.59
N ARG A 84 19.33 13.92 -5.72
CA ARG A 84 19.18 14.53 -7.04
C ARG A 84 17.89 14.03 -7.68
N SER A 85 16.84 14.85 -7.61
CA SER A 85 15.59 14.62 -8.33
C SER A 85 15.84 14.81 -9.84
N HIS A 86 15.67 13.75 -10.64
CA HIS A 86 15.57 13.87 -12.10
C HIS A 86 14.10 13.71 -12.49
N ARG A 87 13.47 14.82 -12.90
CA ARG A 87 12.32 14.78 -13.80
C ARG A 87 12.81 14.22 -15.13
N ARG A 88 12.17 13.18 -15.63
CA ARG A 88 12.06 12.96 -17.08
C ARG A 88 10.76 13.61 -17.54
#